data_AF-A0A3N2C025-F1
#
_entry.id   AF-A0A3N2C025-F1
#
_cell.length_a   1.000
_cell.length_b   1.000
_cell.length_c   1.000
_cell.angle_alpha   90.00
_cell.angle_beta   90.00
_cell.angle_gamma   90.00
#
_symmetry.space_group_name_H-M   'P 1'
#
loop_
_entity.id
_entity.type
_entity.pdbx_description
1 polymer ?
#
loop_
_entity_poly.entity_id
_entity_poly.type
_entity_poly.pdbx_seq_one_letter_code
_entity_poly.pdbx_strand_id
1 'polypeptide(L)'
;MELGVYAVVGIAVIVAVAAFSRKLGVAAPIILVIVGVGLSYLPGVPEIEVEPELVLDVVLPPILYAAAISVPIMDFRRNLATITSLSVVLVIVTAFGAGFLLFSLLPDLNLAAAIALGAIISPPDAVAATSIGRRLGLPPRLLTVLEGEGLVNDATALVLLRSASAAAAGGMLTPWATVGDFVYAVVLAIIVGFIAGYVTVWLRSKLNDSVLDTAISIAVPFVAFMPTEALGGSGVLAVVIAGLYTGHASSAAFSAQARISDRINWRTIQFLLENAVFLLIGLEIRTLIGAVDAEILSVEESIGIGLVATAALIALRFLWVGPLVLGLRARERWAERQTLQRWLSMGYSERFPRQNRRWHRRRRRERAYERQRADLEQLRLEQIDWRGGVILSWSGMRGVVTLAAAQSLPQSTPYREQLVLIAFTVAVVTLVVQGGTLPWLIRLLKVQGIDESEDRRQLATLLDEISYAGISVLEDPASAVGIEEEIDPDLLERVRQSTFLRAEAAWERSRESVSPSETHAETPHRLYRQLRLAVVQAERERLLDARARGAYPSRILAEAQTMLDIEETRLRPSRADH
;
A
#
# COMPACT_ATOMS: atom_id res chain seq x y z
N MET A 1 -15.67 31.19 9.17
CA MET A 1 -15.38 31.41 7.73
C MET A 1 -13.89 31.28 7.42
N GLU A 2 -12.99 31.62 8.34
CA GLU A 2 -11.54 31.66 8.08
C GLU A 2 -10.89 30.29 7.83
N LEU A 3 -11.20 29.24 8.63
CA LEU A 3 -10.66 27.89 8.41
C LEU A 3 -11.01 27.30 7.03
N GLY A 4 -12.22 27.57 6.54
CA GLY A 4 -12.65 27.12 5.21
C GLY A 4 -11.84 27.77 4.08
N VAL A 5 -11.49 29.06 4.24
CA VAL A 5 -10.64 29.77 3.28
C VAL A 5 -9.22 29.19 3.30
N TYR A 6 -8.64 28.96 4.47
CA TYR A 6 -7.31 28.34 4.58
C TYR A 6 -7.26 26.93 3.99
N ALA A 7 -8.30 26.12 4.20
CA ALA A 7 -8.40 24.80 3.59
C ALA A 7 -8.42 24.88 2.04
N VAL A 8 -9.21 25.79 1.48
CA VAL A 8 -9.28 25.98 0.02
C VAL A 8 -7.95 26.48 -0.55
N VAL A 9 -7.31 27.45 0.12
CA VAL A 9 -5.97 27.94 -0.27
C VAL A 9 -4.94 26.83 -0.18
N GLY A 10 -4.95 26.02 0.88
CA GLY A 10 -4.08 24.87 1.05
C GLY A 10 -4.24 23.87 -0.09
N ILE A 11 -5.47 23.52 -0.47
CA ILE A 11 -5.74 22.65 -1.62
C ILE A 11 -5.21 23.27 -2.92
N ALA A 12 -5.44 24.57 -3.13
CA ALA A 12 -4.92 25.26 -4.32
C ALA A 12 -3.39 25.22 -4.39
N VAL A 13 -2.70 25.42 -3.26
CA VAL A 13 -1.24 25.30 -3.15
C VAL A 13 -0.79 23.87 -3.45
N ILE A 14 -1.43 22.86 -2.85
CA ILE A 14 -1.13 21.44 -3.10
C ILE A 14 -1.23 21.11 -4.60
N VAL A 15 -2.34 21.49 -5.24
CA VAL A 15 -2.57 21.23 -6.66
C VAL A 15 -1.56 21.97 -7.54
N ALA A 16 -1.28 23.24 -7.24
CA ALA A 16 -0.29 24.05 -7.98
C ALA A 16 1.12 23.45 -7.88
N VAL A 17 1.57 23.11 -6.66
CA VAL A 17 2.88 22.51 -6.41
C VAL A 17 2.96 21.12 -7.06
N ALA A 18 1.94 20.28 -6.93
CA ALA A 18 1.93 18.97 -7.57
C ALA A 18 1.97 19.08 -9.10
N ALA A 19 1.27 20.05 -9.69
CA ALA A 19 1.32 20.29 -11.13
C ALA A 19 2.73 20.72 -11.58
N PHE A 20 3.41 21.57 -10.81
CA PHE A 20 4.74 22.09 -11.13
C PHE A 20 5.87 21.10 -10.81
N SER A 21 5.68 20.21 -9.83
CA SER A 21 6.65 19.17 -9.44
C SER A 21 7.10 18.30 -10.62
N ARG A 22 6.17 18.04 -11.56
CA ARG A 22 6.45 17.27 -12.78
C ARG A 22 7.49 17.94 -13.67
N LYS A 23 7.55 19.27 -13.70
CA LYS A 23 8.53 20.03 -14.48
C LYS A 23 9.90 20.06 -13.81
N LEU A 24 9.93 20.15 -12.48
CA LEU A 24 11.16 20.23 -11.70
C LEU A 24 11.85 18.87 -11.51
N GLY A 25 11.12 17.76 -11.69
CA GLY A 25 11.67 16.42 -11.49
C GLY A 25 11.94 16.08 -10.01
N VAL A 26 11.32 16.82 -9.09
CA VAL A 26 11.41 16.65 -7.63
C VAL A 26 10.05 16.19 -7.10
N ALA A 27 10.03 15.42 -6.01
CA ALA A 27 8.79 14.95 -5.39
C ALA A 27 7.98 16.12 -4.79
N ALA A 28 6.66 16.11 -4.99
CA ALA A 28 5.76 17.15 -4.48
C ALA A 28 5.86 17.36 -2.95
N PRO A 29 5.97 16.31 -2.10
CA PRO A 29 6.21 16.46 -0.66
C PRO A 29 7.36 17.40 -0.29
N ILE A 30 8.49 17.29 -0.98
CA ILE A 30 9.69 18.09 -0.69
C ILE A 30 9.42 19.57 -1.00
N ILE A 31 8.80 19.83 -2.15
CA ILE A 31 8.46 21.21 -2.56
C ILE A 31 7.41 21.79 -1.61
N LEU A 32 6.44 21.00 -1.16
CA LEU A 32 5.40 21.45 -0.24
C LEU A 32 5.94 21.83 1.13
N VAL A 33 6.91 21.09 1.67
CA VAL A 33 7.57 21.49 2.92
C VAL A 33 8.30 22.81 2.72
N ILE A 34 9.08 22.97 1.64
CA ILE A 34 9.80 24.24 1.35
C ILE A 34 8.83 25.40 1.17
N VAL A 35 7.72 25.19 0.44
CA VAL A 35 6.68 26.20 0.24
C VAL A 35 5.98 26.54 1.55
N GLY A 36 5.63 25.54 2.37
CA GLY A 36 5.06 25.74 3.70
C GLY A 36 5.97 26.55 4.62
N VAL A 37 7.27 26.23 4.61
CA VAL A 37 8.29 27.02 5.33
C VAL A 37 8.28 28.47 4.84
N GLY A 38 8.29 28.71 3.52
CA GLY A 38 8.21 30.07 2.98
C GLY A 38 6.91 30.81 3.32
N LEU A 39 5.78 30.08 3.32
CA LEU A 39 4.47 30.62 3.66
C LEU A 39 4.35 30.98 5.15
N SER A 40 5.00 30.26 6.05
CA SER A 40 4.92 30.54 7.50
C SER A 40 5.53 31.90 7.90
N TYR A 41 6.46 32.43 7.10
CA TYR A 41 7.08 33.74 7.33
C TYR A 41 6.34 34.91 6.65
N LEU A 42 5.30 34.66 5.83
CA LEU A 42 4.56 35.72 5.17
C LEU A 42 3.62 36.44 6.15
N PRO A 43 3.58 37.80 6.13
CA PRO A 43 2.68 38.56 6.98
C PRO A 43 1.22 38.31 6.57
N GLY A 44 0.38 37.93 7.54
CA GLY A 44 -1.05 37.64 7.33
C GLY A 44 -1.40 36.15 7.26
N VAL A 45 -0.41 35.24 7.27
CA VAL A 45 -0.65 33.81 7.50
C VAL A 45 -0.72 33.58 9.02
N PRO A 46 -1.81 32.97 9.55
CA PRO A 46 -1.91 32.69 10.98
C PRO A 46 -0.92 31.61 11.39
N GLU A 47 -0.54 31.62 12.67
CA GLU A 47 0.18 30.50 13.28
C GLU A 47 -0.76 29.29 13.32
N ILE A 48 -0.36 28.22 12.65
CA ILE A 48 -1.13 26.98 12.58
C ILE A 48 -0.53 26.03 13.61
N GLU A 49 -1.34 25.65 14.59
CA GLU A 49 -1.06 24.56 15.51
C GLU A 49 -2.07 23.45 15.23
N VAL A 50 -1.59 22.29 14.79
CA VAL A 50 -2.46 21.14 14.54
C VAL A 50 -2.44 20.23 15.76
N GLU A 51 -3.62 19.94 16.30
CA GLU A 51 -3.75 18.97 17.38
C GLU A 51 -3.21 17.60 16.92
N PRO A 52 -2.26 17.00 17.65
CA PRO A 52 -1.62 15.75 17.23
C PRO A 52 -2.60 14.60 17.05
N GLU A 53 -3.63 14.56 17.89
CA GLU A 53 -4.72 13.58 17.86
C GLU A 53 -5.49 13.65 16.54
N LEU A 54 -5.69 14.84 15.96
CA LEU A 54 -6.34 14.96 14.65
C LEU A 54 -5.50 14.33 13.54
N VAL A 55 -4.17 14.49 13.57
CA VAL A 55 -3.31 13.87 12.57
C VAL A 55 -3.30 12.34 12.72
N LEU A 56 -3.19 11.84 13.96
CA LEU A 56 -3.10 10.41 14.25
C LEU A 56 -4.45 9.67 14.08
N ASP A 57 -5.57 10.30 14.44
CA ASP A 57 -6.88 9.64 14.46
C ASP A 57 -7.71 9.92 13.21
N VAL A 58 -7.51 11.06 12.54
CA VAL A 58 -8.31 11.46 11.36
C VAL A 58 -7.52 11.29 10.06
N VAL A 59 -6.27 11.73 10.02
CA VAL A 59 -5.50 11.79 8.76
C VAL A 59 -4.75 10.49 8.48
N LEU A 60 -4.14 9.90 9.49
CA LEU A 60 -3.32 8.69 9.35
C LEU A 60 -4.12 7.45 8.91
N PRO A 61 -5.32 7.13 9.48
CA PRO A 61 -6.03 5.90 9.11
C PRO A 61 -6.41 5.83 7.62
N PRO A 62 -6.97 6.90 6.99
CA PRO A 62 -7.22 6.90 5.55
C PRO A 62 -5.95 6.74 4.70
N ILE A 63 -4.83 7.36 5.06
CA ILE A 63 -3.55 7.25 4.32
C ILE A 63 -3.07 5.79 4.35
N LEU A 64 -3.04 5.17 5.53
CA LEU A 64 -2.60 3.79 5.69
C LEU A 64 -3.52 2.81 4.99
N TYR A 65 -4.83 3.05 5.05
CA TYR A 65 -5.80 2.23 4.33
C TYR A 65 -5.59 2.32 2.81
N ALA A 66 -5.44 3.54 2.27
CA ALA A 66 -5.19 3.77 0.84
C ALA A 66 -3.91 3.07 0.36
N ALA A 67 -2.84 3.16 1.17
CA ALA A 67 -1.60 2.45 0.90
C ALA A 67 -1.81 0.93 0.94
N ALA A 68 -2.47 0.41 1.99
CA ALA A 68 -2.67 -1.03 2.20
C ALA A 68 -3.54 -1.70 1.13
N ILE A 69 -4.63 -1.07 0.67
CA ILE A 69 -5.49 -1.63 -0.39
C ILE A 69 -4.75 -1.75 -1.74
N SER A 70 -3.70 -0.96 -1.94
CA SER A 70 -2.93 -0.94 -3.19
C SER A 70 -1.83 -2.00 -3.24
N VAL A 71 -1.43 -2.54 -2.08
CA VAL A 71 -0.35 -3.53 -1.99
C VAL A 71 -0.85 -4.92 -2.40
N PRO A 72 -0.23 -5.56 -3.42
CA PRO A 72 -0.58 -6.92 -3.78
C PRO A 72 -0.21 -7.91 -2.67
N ILE A 73 -1.21 -8.55 -2.07
CA ILE A 73 -1.02 -9.46 -0.92
C ILE A 73 -0.05 -10.61 -1.20
N MET A 74 0.03 -11.08 -2.45
CA MET A 74 0.95 -12.14 -2.84
C MET A 74 2.40 -11.70 -2.71
N ASP A 75 2.72 -10.49 -3.18
CA ASP A 75 4.08 -9.95 -3.14
C ASP A 75 4.46 -9.51 -1.72
N PHE A 76 3.49 -9.00 -0.96
CA PHE A 76 3.65 -8.74 0.47
C PHE A 76 4.02 -10.02 1.23
N ARG A 77 3.25 -11.11 1.03
CA ARG A 77 3.51 -12.41 1.66
C ARG A 77 4.87 -13.00 1.27
N ARG A 78 5.27 -12.86 0.01
CA ARG A 78 6.58 -13.31 -0.49
C ARG A 78 7.75 -12.60 0.19
N ASN A 79 7.55 -11.34 0.58
CA ASN A 79 8.58 -10.52 1.22
C ASN A 79 8.36 -10.32 2.73
N LEU A 80 7.43 -11.06 3.35
CA LEU A 80 7.04 -10.87 4.75
C LEU A 80 8.24 -10.91 5.70
N ALA A 81 9.19 -11.83 5.50
CA ALA A 81 10.38 -11.89 6.34
C ALA A 81 11.27 -10.63 6.25
N THR A 82 11.41 -10.05 5.05
CA THR A 82 12.17 -8.82 4.82
C THR A 82 11.41 -7.63 5.41
N ILE A 83 10.11 -7.54 5.14
CA ILE A 83 9.23 -6.48 5.65
C ILE A 83 9.23 -6.51 7.18
N THR A 84 9.00 -7.65 7.83
CA THR A 84 9.05 -7.77 9.30
C THR A 84 10.42 -7.37 9.86
N SER A 85 11.51 -7.73 9.18
CA SER A 85 12.85 -7.34 9.61
C SER A 85 13.06 -5.82 9.59
N LEU A 86 12.55 -5.12 8.57
CA LEU A 86 12.69 -3.66 8.43
C LEU A 86 11.66 -2.87 9.24
N SER A 87 10.44 -3.37 9.34
CA SER A 87 9.31 -2.63 9.93
C SER A 87 9.15 -2.86 11.42
N VAL A 88 9.65 -3.99 11.94
CA VAL A 88 9.51 -4.33 13.37
C VAL A 88 10.89 -4.35 14.03
N VAL A 89 11.77 -5.22 13.55
CA VAL A 89 13.06 -5.43 14.24
C VAL A 89 13.97 -4.21 14.11
N LEU A 90 14.14 -3.68 12.90
CA LEU A 90 14.93 -2.47 12.70
C LEU A 90 14.33 -1.26 13.41
N VAL A 91 13.00 -1.14 13.47
CA VAL A 91 12.32 -0.06 14.22
C VAL A 91 12.66 -0.14 15.70
N ILE A 92 12.55 -1.33 16.31
CA ILE A 92 12.96 -1.54 17.71
C ILE A 92 14.45 -1.17 17.88
N VAL A 93 15.34 -1.72 17.05
CA VAL A 93 16.80 -1.48 17.16
C VAL A 93 17.13 0.01 17.03
N THR A 94 16.50 0.71 16.08
CA THR A 94 16.73 2.15 15.87
C THR A 94 16.09 3.00 16.95
N ALA A 95 14.93 2.62 17.50
CA ALA A 95 14.30 3.31 18.63
C ALA A 95 15.17 3.26 19.88
N PHE A 96 15.67 2.08 20.24
CA PHE A 96 16.59 1.94 21.38
C PHE A 96 17.95 2.59 21.10
N GLY A 97 18.50 2.44 19.90
CA GLY A 97 19.77 3.05 19.52
C GLY A 97 19.73 4.58 19.54
N ALA A 98 18.69 5.18 18.95
CA ALA A 98 18.50 6.62 18.96
C ALA A 98 18.08 7.13 20.35
N GLY A 99 17.26 6.38 21.09
CA GLY A 99 16.90 6.73 22.46
C GLY A 99 18.10 6.71 23.40
N PHE A 100 18.99 5.73 23.29
CA PHE A 100 20.23 5.70 24.07
C PHE A 100 21.17 6.86 23.72
N LEU A 101 21.26 7.21 22.42
CA LEU A 101 22.00 8.38 21.96
C LEU A 101 21.44 9.67 22.59
N LEU A 102 20.12 9.86 22.53
CA LEU A 102 19.46 11.04 23.09
C LEU A 102 19.60 11.12 24.62
N PHE A 103 19.44 10.00 25.31
CA PHE A 103 19.70 9.89 26.76
C PHE A 103 21.13 10.30 27.12
N SER A 104 22.10 9.96 26.27
CA SER A 104 23.51 10.32 26.50
C SER A 104 23.81 11.80 26.22
N LEU A 105 23.02 12.44 25.35
CA LEU A 105 23.19 13.84 24.95
C LEU A 105 22.37 14.81 25.82
N LEU A 106 21.28 14.34 26.44
CA LEU A 106 20.34 15.14 27.23
C LEU A 106 20.29 14.61 28.68
N PRO A 107 21.06 15.19 29.61
CA PRO A 107 21.28 14.62 30.95
C PRO A 107 20.04 14.57 31.84
N ASP A 108 19.06 15.48 31.68
CA ASP A 108 17.83 15.45 32.47
C ASP A 108 16.71 14.62 31.81
N LEU A 109 16.97 14.04 30.64
CA LEU A 109 16.02 13.18 29.96
C LEU A 109 16.13 11.76 30.51
N ASN A 110 15.04 11.22 31.05
CA ASN A 110 15.05 9.84 31.50
C ASN A 110 15.11 8.86 30.29
N LEU A 111 15.64 7.66 30.53
CA LEU A 111 15.84 6.66 29.46
C LEU A 111 14.54 6.30 28.73
N ALA A 112 13.41 6.26 29.45
CA ALA A 112 12.12 5.90 28.88
C ALA A 112 11.60 6.99 27.91
N ALA A 113 11.69 8.26 28.27
CA ALA A 113 11.36 9.40 27.41
C ALA A 113 12.31 9.50 26.21
N ALA A 114 13.60 9.18 26.41
CA ALA A 114 14.55 9.11 25.33
C ALA A 114 14.21 7.99 24.33
N ILE A 115 13.85 6.79 24.82
CA ILE A 115 13.36 5.68 23.98
C ILE A 115 12.04 6.05 23.29
N ALA A 116 11.14 6.78 23.96
CA ALA A 116 9.90 7.28 23.36
C ALA A 116 10.21 8.18 22.16
N LEU A 117 11.11 9.16 22.31
CA LEU A 117 11.56 9.98 21.17
C LEU A 117 12.26 9.15 20.10
N GLY A 118 13.09 8.18 20.50
CA GLY A 118 13.71 7.22 19.58
C GLY A 118 12.68 6.45 18.75
N ALA A 119 11.58 6.01 19.37
CA ALA A 119 10.47 5.35 18.69
C ALA A 119 9.76 6.29 17.71
N ILE A 120 9.62 7.57 18.05
CA ILE A 120 9.00 8.59 17.19
C ILE A 120 9.82 8.85 15.91
N ILE A 121 11.15 8.93 16.01
CA ILE A 121 12.04 9.28 14.87
C ILE A 121 12.54 8.05 14.08
N SER A 122 12.28 6.85 14.59
CA SER A 122 12.67 5.59 13.99
C SER A 122 11.96 5.24 12.67
N PRO A 123 10.61 5.25 12.58
CA PRO A 123 9.88 4.73 11.43
C PRO A 123 10.08 5.64 10.20
N PRO A 124 10.48 5.06 9.05
CA PRO A 124 10.53 5.81 7.80
C PRO A 124 9.18 5.90 7.10
N ASP A 125 8.88 7.04 6.49
CA ASP A 125 7.81 7.20 5.53
C ASP A 125 8.20 6.66 4.15
N ALA A 126 7.54 5.58 3.75
CA ALA A 126 7.74 4.93 2.46
C ALA A 126 7.09 5.67 1.28
N VAL A 127 6.15 6.57 1.50
CA VAL A 127 5.34 7.20 0.44
C VAL A 127 6.22 8.04 -0.49
N ALA A 128 7.05 8.91 0.09
CA ALA A 128 7.98 9.73 -0.68
C ALA A 128 8.95 8.85 -1.50
N ALA A 129 9.43 7.75 -0.92
CA ALA A 129 10.39 6.85 -1.56
C ALA A 129 9.78 6.09 -2.72
N THR A 130 8.57 5.56 -2.51
CA THR A 130 7.85 4.74 -3.47
C THR A 130 7.34 5.57 -4.64
N SER A 131 6.92 6.82 -4.40
CA SER A 131 6.53 7.75 -5.48
C SER A 131 7.71 8.13 -6.38
N ILE A 132 8.90 8.39 -5.82
CA ILE A 132 10.14 8.63 -6.56
C ILE A 132 10.57 7.35 -7.29
N GLY A 133 10.53 6.23 -6.58
CA GLY A 133 10.95 4.93 -7.08
C GLY A 133 10.14 4.44 -8.27
N ARG A 134 8.80 4.51 -8.18
CA ARG A 134 7.89 4.16 -9.28
C ARG A 134 8.16 5.01 -10.53
N ARG A 135 8.38 6.32 -10.37
CA ARG A 135 8.69 7.24 -11.49
C ARG A 135 10.01 6.93 -12.18
N LEU A 136 10.99 6.38 -11.46
CA LEU A 136 12.32 6.06 -11.98
C LEU A 136 12.47 4.58 -12.39
N GLY A 137 11.39 3.80 -12.33
CA GLY A 137 11.39 2.39 -12.77
C GLY A 137 12.10 1.44 -11.81
N LEU A 138 12.04 1.68 -10.49
CA LEU A 138 12.55 0.73 -9.51
C LEU A 138 11.87 -0.64 -9.64
N PRO A 139 12.61 -1.74 -9.38
CA PRO A 139 12.06 -3.09 -9.35
C PRO A 139 10.79 -3.22 -8.49
N PRO A 140 9.74 -3.92 -8.98
CA PRO A 140 8.49 -4.11 -8.26
C PRO A 140 8.69 -4.65 -6.84
N ARG A 141 9.57 -5.64 -6.67
CA ARG A 141 9.89 -6.19 -5.34
C ARG A 141 10.48 -5.16 -4.37
N LEU A 142 11.34 -4.24 -4.84
CA LEU A 142 11.87 -3.17 -3.99
C LEU A 142 10.74 -2.23 -3.57
N LEU A 143 9.86 -1.86 -4.50
CA LEU A 143 8.68 -1.05 -4.19
C LEU A 143 7.76 -1.73 -3.18
N THR A 144 7.48 -3.03 -3.34
CA THR A 144 6.66 -3.79 -2.37
C THR A 144 7.31 -3.86 -0.99
N VAL A 145 8.64 -4.02 -0.90
CA VAL A 145 9.34 -4.02 0.39
C VAL A 145 9.27 -2.65 1.04
N LEU A 146 9.46 -1.56 0.27
CA LEU A 146 9.34 -0.19 0.77
C LEU A 146 7.92 0.12 1.25
N GLU A 147 6.90 -0.17 0.43
CA GLU A 147 5.50 0.03 0.78
C GLU A 147 5.12 -0.79 2.01
N GLY A 148 5.51 -2.07 2.04
CA GLY A 148 5.27 -2.93 3.19
C GLY A 148 5.97 -2.46 4.47
N GLU A 149 7.15 -1.84 4.33
CA GLU A 149 7.87 -1.24 5.46
C GLU A 149 7.07 -0.09 6.09
N GLY A 150 6.66 0.88 5.27
CA GLY A 150 5.87 2.04 5.70
C GLY A 150 4.48 1.71 6.23
N LEU A 151 3.94 0.54 5.88
CA LEU A 151 2.63 0.12 6.41
C LEU A 151 2.70 -0.40 7.84
N VAL A 152 3.81 -1.01 8.27
CA VAL A 152 3.88 -1.75 9.54
C VAL A 152 4.74 -1.03 10.59
N ASN A 153 5.66 -0.17 10.15
CA ASN A 153 6.59 0.53 11.03
C ASN A 153 5.91 1.54 11.96
N ASP A 154 4.92 2.29 11.48
CA ASP A 154 4.16 3.26 12.28
C ASP A 154 3.45 2.57 13.45
N ALA A 155 2.90 1.39 13.20
CA ALA A 155 2.26 0.58 14.24
C ALA A 155 3.28 0.17 15.31
N THR A 156 4.46 -0.28 14.87
CA THR A 156 5.53 -0.69 15.80
C THR A 156 6.01 0.51 16.63
N ALA A 157 6.22 1.66 15.97
CA ALA A 157 6.69 2.89 16.60
C ALA A 157 5.69 3.43 17.64
N LEU A 158 4.39 3.50 17.31
CA LEU A 158 3.37 3.98 18.23
C LEU A 158 3.18 3.05 19.44
N VAL A 159 3.28 1.74 19.25
CA VAL A 159 3.24 0.79 20.38
C VAL A 159 4.45 0.98 21.29
N LEU A 160 5.66 1.10 20.72
CA LEU A 160 6.88 1.38 21.50
C LEU A 160 6.79 2.72 22.22
N LEU A 161 6.28 3.76 21.57
CA LEU A 161 6.05 5.08 22.14
C LEU A 161 5.15 4.98 23.37
N ARG A 162 3.99 4.34 23.27
CA ARG A 162 3.06 4.20 24.41
C ARG A 162 3.67 3.45 25.58
N SER A 163 4.35 2.33 25.31
CA SER A 163 5.04 1.57 26.36
C SER A 163 6.14 2.39 27.02
N ALA A 164 6.91 3.15 26.24
CA ALA A 164 7.98 4.00 26.75
C ALA A 164 7.45 5.20 27.54
N SER A 165 6.38 5.86 27.07
CA SER A 165 5.72 6.95 27.78
C SER A 165 5.08 6.47 29.10
N ALA A 166 4.47 5.29 29.12
CA ALA A 166 3.95 4.68 30.35
C ALA A 166 5.06 4.38 31.37
N ALA A 167 6.22 3.87 30.90
CA ALA A 167 7.39 3.67 31.76
C ALA A 167 7.95 5.00 32.28
N ALA A 168 7.99 6.04 31.44
CA ALA A 168 8.47 7.38 31.81
C ALA A 168 7.59 8.04 32.88
N ALA A 169 6.29 7.74 32.92
CA ALA A 169 5.35 8.21 33.93
C ALA A 169 5.47 7.49 35.29
N GLY A 170 6.46 6.60 35.47
CA GLY A 170 6.69 5.87 36.72
C GLY A 170 6.01 4.51 36.81
N GLY A 171 5.50 3.97 35.70
CA GLY A 171 4.98 2.61 35.64
C GLY A 171 6.09 1.58 35.90
N MET A 172 5.92 0.71 36.90
CA MET A 172 6.78 -0.47 37.10
C MET A 172 6.50 -1.52 36.02
N LEU A 173 6.99 -1.28 34.80
CA LEU A 173 6.88 -2.23 33.71
C LEU A 173 8.09 -3.16 33.74
N THR A 174 7.85 -4.44 33.98
CA THR A 174 8.88 -5.47 33.74
C THR A 174 9.07 -5.63 32.23
N PRO A 175 10.29 -5.91 31.73
CA PRO A 175 10.52 -6.12 30.29
C PRO A 175 9.59 -7.17 29.67
N TRP A 176 9.21 -8.20 30.45
CA TRP A 176 8.28 -9.24 30.01
C TRP A 176 6.83 -8.75 29.88
N ALA A 177 6.38 -7.83 30.74
CA ALA A 177 5.08 -7.20 30.60
C ALA A 177 5.01 -6.37 29.31
N THR A 178 6.06 -5.58 29.01
CA THR A 178 6.13 -4.78 27.77
C THR A 178 6.08 -5.64 26.51
N VAL A 179 6.77 -6.79 26.50
CA VAL A 179 6.68 -7.75 25.38
C VAL A 179 5.27 -8.34 25.28
N GLY A 180 4.63 -8.64 26.43
CA GLY A 180 3.25 -9.11 26.49
C GLY A 180 2.26 -8.10 25.91
N ASP A 181 2.37 -6.82 26.30
CA ASP A 181 1.53 -5.73 25.82
C ASP A 181 1.71 -5.50 24.32
N PHE A 182 2.96 -5.57 23.83
CA PHE A 182 3.25 -5.50 22.41
C PHE A 182 2.57 -6.64 21.63
N VAL A 183 2.73 -7.88 22.10
CA VAL A 183 2.10 -9.05 21.45
C VAL A 183 0.59 -8.97 21.51
N TYR A 184 0.02 -8.54 22.64
CA TYR A 184 -1.42 -8.30 22.80
C TYR A 184 -1.91 -7.28 21.78
N ALA A 185 -1.25 -6.13 21.69
CA ALA A 185 -1.65 -5.04 20.79
C ALA A 185 -1.61 -5.47 19.31
N VAL A 186 -0.60 -6.26 18.92
CA VAL A 186 -0.46 -6.81 17.57
C VAL A 186 -1.53 -7.85 17.26
N VAL A 187 -1.75 -8.82 18.16
CA VAL A 187 -2.73 -9.89 17.95
C VAL A 187 -4.14 -9.32 17.90
N LEU A 188 -4.47 -8.42 18.81
CA LEU A 188 -5.76 -7.73 18.85
C LEU A 188 -6.01 -6.95 17.55
N ALA A 189 -5.01 -6.18 17.07
CA ALA A 189 -5.10 -5.44 15.83
C ALA A 189 -5.32 -6.35 14.61
N ILE A 190 -4.64 -7.50 14.54
CA ILE A 190 -4.85 -8.49 13.47
C ILE A 190 -6.28 -9.03 13.49
N ILE A 191 -6.80 -9.38 14.67
CA ILE A 191 -8.15 -9.93 14.82
C ILE A 191 -9.20 -8.87 14.45
N VAL A 192 -9.16 -7.69 15.06
CA VAL A 192 -10.14 -6.62 14.84
C VAL A 192 -10.06 -6.11 13.40
N GLY A 193 -8.86 -5.89 12.87
CA GLY A 193 -8.64 -5.48 11.48
C GLY A 193 -9.17 -6.50 10.47
N PHE A 194 -8.95 -7.80 10.72
CA PHE A 194 -9.50 -8.85 9.85
C PHE A 194 -11.03 -8.91 9.93
N ILE A 195 -11.62 -8.80 11.12
CA ILE A 195 -13.08 -8.77 11.30
C ILE A 195 -13.68 -7.55 10.58
N ALA A 196 -13.12 -6.35 10.79
CA ALA A 196 -13.56 -5.12 10.14
C ALA A 196 -13.46 -5.24 8.62
N GLY A 197 -12.33 -5.72 8.09
CA GLY A 197 -12.15 -5.97 6.65
C GLY A 197 -13.14 -7.00 6.10
N TYR A 198 -13.36 -8.11 6.80
CA TYR A 198 -14.31 -9.16 6.39
C TYR A 198 -15.74 -8.64 6.33
N VAL A 199 -16.20 -7.99 7.41
CA VAL A 199 -17.58 -7.47 7.51
C VAL A 199 -17.83 -6.38 6.47
N THR A 200 -16.88 -5.47 6.27
CA THR A 200 -17.02 -4.38 5.31
C THR A 200 -17.01 -4.89 3.87
N VAL A 201 -16.13 -5.84 3.52
CA VAL A 201 -16.15 -6.51 2.21
C VAL A 201 -17.48 -7.22 1.98
N TRP A 202 -17.99 -7.95 2.97
CA TRP A 202 -19.29 -8.63 2.86
C TRP A 202 -20.43 -7.63 2.64
N LEU A 203 -20.47 -6.53 3.40
CA LEU A 203 -21.48 -5.49 3.26
C LEU A 203 -21.42 -4.84 1.88
N ARG A 204 -20.22 -4.45 1.45
CA ARG A 204 -19.95 -3.82 0.15
C ARG A 204 -20.24 -4.74 -1.03
N SER A 205 -19.98 -6.04 -0.91
CA SER A 205 -20.28 -7.03 -1.96
C SER A 205 -21.77 -7.18 -2.27
N LYS A 206 -22.65 -6.70 -1.38
CA LYS A 206 -24.10 -6.71 -1.57
C LYS A 206 -24.64 -5.41 -2.16
N LEU A 207 -23.80 -4.37 -2.28
CA LEU A 207 -24.18 -3.08 -2.81
C LEU A 207 -23.93 -3.04 -4.32
N ASN A 208 -24.93 -2.53 -5.05
CA ASN A 208 -24.83 -2.29 -6.49
C ASN A 208 -24.62 -0.82 -6.83
N ASP A 209 -24.62 0.07 -5.83
CA ASP A 209 -24.48 1.52 -5.96
C ASP A 209 -23.05 1.96 -5.59
N SER A 210 -22.39 2.68 -6.51
CA SER A 210 -21.00 3.11 -6.32
C SER A 210 -20.81 4.20 -5.26
N VAL A 211 -21.83 5.03 -5.03
CA VAL A 211 -21.77 6.11 -4.03
C VAL A 211 -21.88 5.52 -2.63
N LEU A 212 -22.85 4.62 -2.41
CA LEU A 212 -22.99 3.90 -1.13
C LEU A 212 -21.75 3.06 -0.82
N ASP A 213 -21.23 2.36 -1.83
CA ASP A 213 -20.01 1.57 -1.72
C ASP A 213 -18.81 2.43 -1.32
N THR A 214 -18.63 3.59 -1.97
CA THR A 214 -17.58 4.56 -1.65
C THR A 214 -17.75 5.13 -0.23
N ALA A 215 -18.97 5.46 0.17
CA ALA A 215 -19.26 6.00 1.50
C ALA A 215 -18.89 5.01 2.61
N ILE A 216 -19.24 3.73 2.44
CA ILE A 216 -18.80 2.68 3.36
C ILE A 216 -17.28 2.52 3.31
N SER A 217 -16.68 2.56 2.10
CA SER A 217 -15.24 2.44 1.96
C SER A 217 -14.51 3.49 2.80
N ILE A 218 -14.92 4.76 2.73
CA ILE A 218 -14.31 5.86 3.50
C ILE A 218 -14.41 5.62 5.02
N ALA A 219 -15.46 4.95 5.49
CA ALA A 219 -15.64 4.61 6.90
C ALA A 219 -14.76 3.45 7.39
N VAL A 220 -14.33 2.54 6.50
CA VAL A 220 -13.54 1.33 6.84
C VAL A 220 -12.31 1.62 7.72
N PRO A 221 -11.42 2.58 7.39
CA PRO A 221 -10.27 2.86 8.24
C PRO A 221 -10.67 3.20 9.68
N PHE A 222 -11.70 4.03 9.87
CA PHE A 222 -12.14 4.43 11.22
C PHE A 222 -12.78 3.28 11.99
N VAL A 223 -13.56 2.44 11.30
CA VAL A 223 -14.17 1.23 11.90
C VAL A 223 -13.11 0.21 12.34
N ALA A 224 -11.96 0.12 11.66
CA ALA A 224 -10.85 -0.71 12.09
C ALA A 224 -10.03 -0.05 13.20
N PHE A 225 -9.78 1.25 13.09
CA PHE A 225 -8.91 2.02 13.98
C PHE A 225 -9.52 2.20 15.38
N MET A 226 -10.68 2.85 15.48
CA MET A 226 -11.22 3.33 16.76
C MET A 226 -11.51 2.19 17.76
N PRO A 227 -12.14 1.06 17.39
CA PRO A 227 -12.39 -0.02 18.34
C PRO A 227 -11.09 -0.70 18.80
N THR A 228 -10.09 -0.79 17.92
CA THR A 228 -8.79 -1.38 18.26
C THR A 228 -8.07 -0.52 19.28
N GLU A 229 -8.05 0.81 19.06
CA GLU A 229 -7.47 1.78 19.99
C GLU A 229 -8.17 1.76 21.35
N ALA A 230 -9.50 1.74 21.37
CA ALA A 230 -10.28 1.67 22.61
C ALA A 230 -10.01 0.40 23.43
N LEU A 231 -9.58 -0.69 22.78
CA LEU A 231 -9.21 -1.95 23.41
C LEU A 231 -7.71 -2.06 23.75
N GLY A 232 -6.93 -0.98 23.55
CA GLY A 232 -5.49 -0.96 23.81
C GLY A 232 -4.64 -1.66 22.75
N GLY A 233 -5.20 -1.94 21.57
CA GLY A 233 -4.48 -2.46 20.41
C GLY A 233 -3.86 -1.37 19.53
N SER A 234 -3.12 -1.78 18.49
CA SER A 234 -2.62 -0.83 17.48
C SER A 234 -3.68 -0.58 16.40
N GLY A 235 -4.37 0.56 16.46
CA GLY A 235 -5.35 0.96 15.45
C GLY A 235 -4.76 1.04 14.05
N VAL A 236 -3.54 1.59 13.94
CA VAL A 236 -2.75 1.65 12.69
C VAL A 236 -2.60 0.27 12.07
N LEU A 237 -2.19 -0.76 12.84
CA LEU A 237 -2.04 -2.11 12.30
C LEU A 237 -3.40 -2.72 11.90
N ALA A 238 -4.47 -2.46 12.66
CA ALA A 238 -5.80 -2.96 12.32
C ALA A 238 -6.29 -2.41 10.97
N VAL A 239 -6.05 -1.13 10.70
CA VAL A 239 -6.35 -0.48 9.41
C VAL A 239 -5.58 -1.13 8.27
N VAL A 240 -4.29 -1.40 8.47
CA VAL A 240 -3.43 -2.05 7.47
C VAL A 240 -3.94 -3.45 7.15
N ILE A 241 -4.32 -4.23 8.17
CA ILE A 241 -4.87 -5.58 7.99
C ILE A 241 -6.23 -5.52 7.27
N ALA A 242 -7.11 -4.57 7.64
CA ALA A 242 -8.38 -4.36 6.96
C ALA A 242 -8.19 -3.96 5.49
N GLY A 243 -7.22 -3.09 5.19
CA GLY A 243 -6.88 -2.65 3.84
C GLY A 243 -6.27 -3.78 2.99
N LEU A 244 -5.30 -4.52 3.52
CA LEU A 244 -4.70 -5.68 2.83
C LEU A 244 -5.74 -6.76 2.51
N TYR A 245 -6.66 -7.03 3.44
CA TYR A 245 -7.75 -7.97 3.21
C TYR A 245 -8.73 -7.44 2.13
N THR A 246 -9.13 -6.17 2.23
CA THR A 246 -10.05 -5.54 1.28
C THR A 246 -9.46 -5.52 -0.14
N GLY A 247 -8.20 -5.12 -0.29
CA GLY A 247 -7.49 -5.12 -1.57
C GLY A 247 -7.45 -6.51 -2.21
N HIS A 248 -7.19 -7.56 -1.42
CA HIS A 248 -7.22 -8.94 -1.89
C HIS A 248 -8.63 -9.39 -2.32
N ALA A 249 -9.64 -9.13 -1.49
CA ALA A 249 -11.00 -9.58 -1.75
C ALA A 249 -11.68 -8.82 -2.90
N SER A 250 -11.27 -7.57 -3.16
CA SER A 250 -11.87 -6.66 -4.16
C SER A 250 -12.02 -7.28 -5.56
N SER A 251 -11.10 -8.13 -5.97
CA SER A 251 -11.14 -8.75 -7.30
C SER A 251 -12.25 -9.79 -7.49
N ALA A 252 -12.63 -10.46 -6.41
CA ALA A 252 -13.68 -11.47 -6.42
C ALA A 252 -15.01 -10.90 -5.93
N ALA A 253 -14.99 -10.02 -4.92
CA ALA A 253 -16.19 -9.56 -4.23
C ALA A 253 -16.85 -8.33 -4.85
N PHE A 254 -16.09 -7.44 -5.50
CA PHE A 254 -16.63 -6.16 -5.99
C PHE A 254 -16.98 -6.21 -7.48
N SER A 255 -17.83 -5.30 -7.93
CA SER A 255 -18.08 -5.05 -9.35
C SER A 255 -16.91 -4.30 -9.98
N ALA A 256 -16.80 -4.31 -11.32
CA ALA A 256 -15.79 -3.52 -12.03
C ALA A 256 -15.93 -2.02 -11.74
N GLN A 257 -17.16 -1.51 -11.70
CA GLN A 257 -17.44 -0.10 -11.43
C GLN A 257 -17.01 0.31 -10.02
N ALA A 258 -17.32 -0.52 -9.01
CA ALA A 258 -16.88 -0.30 -7.63
C ALA A 258 -15.34 -0.27 -7.53
N ARG A 259 -14.64 -1.22 -8.17
CA ARG A 259 -13.16 -1.23 -8.19
C ARG A 259 -12.54 -0.01 -8.83
N ILE A 260 -13.10 0.45 -9.96
CA ILE A 260 -12.60 1.65 -10.65
C ILE A 260 -12.83 2.88 -9.78
N SER A 261 -14.03 3.03 -9.21
CA SER A 261 -14.38 4.12 -8.29
C SER A 261 -13.44 4.14 -7.08
N ASP A 262 -13.27 3.01 -6.40
CA ASP A 262 -12.37 2.85 -5.26
C ASP A 262 -10.95 3.31 -5.58
N ARG A 263 -10.39 2.84 -6.70
CA ARG A 263 -9.02 3.16 -7.09
C ARG A 263 -8.84 4.66 -7.31
N ILE A 264 -9.82 5.32 -7.93
CA ILE A 264 -9.76 6.76 -8.20
C ILE A 264 -9.93 7.55 -6.90
N ASN A 265 -10.93 7.19 -6.08
CA ASN A 265 -11.27 7.91 -4.85
C ASN A 265 -10.12 7.80 -3.84
N TRP A 266 -9.60 6.60 -3.58
CA TRP A 266 -8.51 6.42 -2.62
C TRP A 266 -7.20 7.05 -3.08
N ARG A 267 -6.87 6.99 -4.37
CA ARG A 267 -5.70 7.70 -4.90
C ARG A 267 -5.83 9.22 -4.70
N THR A 268 -7.04 9.75 -4.82
CA THR A 268 -7.30 11.19 -4.64
C THR A 268 -7.25 11.58 -3.17
N ILE A 269 -7.88 10.81 -2.28
CA ILE A 269 -7.85 11.00 -0.83
C ILE A 269 -6.41 10.93 -0.32
N GLN A 270 -5.68 9.88 -0.68
CA GLN A 270 -4.27 9.71 -0.31
C GLN A 270 -3.43 10.90 -0.78
N PHE A 271 -3.55 11.29 -2.05
CA PHE A 271 -2.83 12.44 -2.59
C PHE A 271 -3.14 13.73 -1.81
N LEU A 272 -4.41 14.01 -1.52
CA LEU A 272 -4.78 15.23 -0.79
C LEU A 272 -4.26 15.21 0.64
N LEU A 273 -4.49 14.12 1.37
CA LEU A 273 -4.09 14.00 2.77
C LEU A 273 -2.57 14.01 2.95
N GLU A 274 -1.83 13.21 2.19
CA GLU A 274 -0.36 13.18 2.27
C GLU A 274 0.24 14.56 2.01
N ASN A 275 -0.15 15.21 0.91
CA ASN A 275 0.38 16.52 0.55
C ASN A 275 -0.10 17.62 1.50
N ALA A 276 -1.30 17.51 2.06
CA ALA A 276 -1.77 18.42 3.10
C ALA A 276 -0.86 18.34 4.32
N VAL A 277 -0.49 17.15 4.77
CA VAL A 277 0.37 17.08 5.95
C VAL A 277 1.80 17.55 5.67
N PHE A 278 2.37 17.29 4.49
CA PHE A 278 3.66 17.89 4.13
C PHE A 278 3.62 19.43 4.12
N LEU A 279 2.52 20.01 3.66
CA LEU A 279 2.32 21.46 3.72
C LEU A 279 2.21 21.95 5.18
N LEU A 280 1.45 21.25 6.02
CA LEU A 280 1.28 21.57 7.45
C LEU A 280 2.61 21.52 8.21
N ILE A 281 3.43 20.48 7.99
CA ILE A 281 4.79 20.38 8.55
C ILE A 281 5.60 21.63 8.19
N GLY A 282 5.57 22.05 6.92
CA GLY A 282 6.29 23.25 6.50
C GLY A 282 5.78 24.52 7.21
N LEU A 283 4.46 24.62 7.43
CA LEU A 283 3.84 25.78 8.09
C LEU A 283 4.14 25.84 9.59
N GLU A 284 4.30 24.70 10.27
CA GLU A 284 4.59 24.61 11.70
C GLU A 284 6.04 24.99 12.07
N ILE A 285 6.98 25.11 11.12
CA ILE A 285 8.39 25.37 11.45
C ILE A 285 8.58 26.64 12.31
N ARG A 286 7.81 27.68 12.03
CA ARG A 286 7.95 28.98 12.69
C ARG A 286 7.44 28.93 14.12
N THR A 287 6.33 28.23 14.36
CA THR A 287 5.77 28.03 15.70
C THR A 287 6.71 27.16 16.54
N LEU A 288 7.26 26.10 15.94
CA LEU A 288 8.22 25.23 16.62
C LEU A 288 9.51 25.95 17.02
N ILE A 289 10.09 26.78 16.15
CA ILE A 289 11.29 27.56 16.48
C ILE A 289 10.97 28.61 17.56
N GLY A 290 9.80 29.25 17.49
CA GLY A 290 9.37 30.26 18.45
C GLY A 290 9.06 29.69 19.84
N ALA A 291 8.67 28.42 19.92
CA ALA A 291 8.35 27.75 21.18
C ALA A 291 9.59 27.36 21.98
N VAL A 292 10.76 27.16 21.35
CA VAL A 292 11.94 26.64 22.05
C VAL A 292 12.48 27.64 23.08
N ASP A 293 12.52 27.21 24.34
CA ASP A 293 13.21 27.91 25.41
C ASP A 293 14.75 27.83 25.23
N ALA A 294 15.34 28.98 24.89
CA ALA A 294 16.77 29.13 24.66
C ALA A 294 17.63 29.06 25.94
N GLU A 295 17.03 29.16 27.14
CA GLU A 295 17.76 29.04 28.41
C GLU A 295 18.08 27.58 28.75
N ILE A 296 17.26 26.64 28.26
CA ILE A 296 17.42 25.21 28.49
C ILE A 296 18.32 24.59 27.41
N LEU A 297 17.95 24.79 26.14
CA LEU A 297 18.71 24.33 24.99
C LEU A 297 18.42 25.26 23.81
N SER A 298 19.46 25.77 23.17
CA SER A 298 19.27 26.67 22.03
C SER A 298 18.66 25.93 20.83
N VAL A 299 18.06 26.71 19.92
CA VAL A 299 17.55 26.21 18.63
C VAL A 299 18.68 25.53 17.83
N GLU A 300 19.88 26.11 17.84
CA GLU A 300 21.04 25.57 17.12
C GLU A 300 21.49 24.22 17.68
N GLU A 301 21.54 24.08 19.01
CA GLU A 301 21.87 22.81 19.67
C GLU A 301 20.80 21.75 19.40
N SER A 302 19.52 22.12 19.46
CA SER A 302 18.40 21.20 19.17
C SER A 302 18.48 20.68 17.72
N ILE A 303 18.74 21.57 16.75
CA ILE A 303 18.98 21.19 15.36
C ILE A 303 20.23 20.30 15.25
N GLY A 304 21.31 20.64 15.95
CA GLY A 304 22.54 19.86 16.00
C GLY A 304 22.31 18.43 16.47
N ILE A 305 21.57 18.24 17.57
CA ILE A 305 21.17 16.92 18.08
C ILE A 305 20.32 16.17 17.05
N GLY A 306 19.36 16.85 16.39
CA GLY A 306 18.55 16.28 15.31
C GLY A 306 19.39 15.79 14.11
N LEU A 307 20.45 16.52 13.74
CA LEU A 307 21.38 16.11 12.69
C LEU A 307 22.21 14.89 13.09
N VAL A 308 22.69 14.84 14.33
CA VAL A 308 23.42 13.68 14.87
C VAL A 308 22.51 12.45 14.93
N ALA A 309 21.28 12.61 15.42
CA ALA A 309 20.28 11.54 15.42
C ALA A 309 19.98 11.04 14.00
N THR A 310 19.83 11.96 13.04
CA THR A 310 19.65 11.61 11.62
C THR A 310 20.80 10.75 11.09
N ALA A 311 22.05 11.16 11.34
CA ALA A 311 23.23 10.42 10.92
C ALA A 311 23.29 9.03 11.56
N ALA A 312 22.99 8.93 12.86
CA ALA A 312 22.95 7.67 13.59
C ALA A 312 21.88 6.71 13.03
N LEU A 313 20.67 7.20 12.77
CA LEU A 313 19.61 6.40 12.19
C LEU A 313 19.94 5.91 10.77
N ILE A 314 20.57 6.76 9.94
CA ILE A 314 21.05 6.36 8.61
C ILE A 314 22.10 5.25 8.75
N ALA A 315 23.09 5.43 9.63
CA ALA A 315 24.15 4.44 9.85
C ALA A 315 23.57 3.10 10.33
N LEU A 316 22.66 3.10 11.31
CA LEU A 316 21.98 1.90 11.79
C LEU A 316 21.22 1.18 10.68
N ARG A 317 20.54 1.93 9.80
CA ARG A 317 19.83 1.37 8.65
C ARG A 317 20.76 0.71 7.65
N PHE A 318 21.90 1.32 7.33
CA PHE A 318 22.93 0.70 6.47
C PHE A 318 23.52 -0.56 7.10
N LEU A 319 23.83 -0.51 8.40
CA LEU A 319 24.37 -1.63 9.16
C LEU A 319 23.42 -2.83 9.19
N TRP A 320 22.10 -2.58 9.18
CA TRP A 320 21.09 -3.62 9.17
C TRP A 320 20.81 -4.22 7.79
N VAL A 321 20.64 -3.36 6.78
CA VAL A 321 20.24 -3.79 5.43
C VAL A 321 21.36 -4.55 4.73
N GLY A 322 22.64 -4.20 4.96
CA GLY A 322 23.77 -4.90 4.36
C GLY A 322 23.76 -6.41 4.62
N PRO A 323 23.80 -6.86 5.89
CA PRO A 323 23.68 -8.27 6.27
C PRO A 323 22.37 -8.92 5.81
N LEU A 324 21.25 -8.18 5.85
CA LEU A 324 19.94 -8.68 5.40
C LEU A 324 19.98 -9.09 3.92
N VAL A 325 20.52 -8.23 3.06
CA VAL A 325 20.63 -8.49 1.61
C VAL A 325 21.59 -9.65 1.32
N LEU A 326 22.69 -9.75 2.05
CA LEU A 326 23.59 -10.91 1.96
C LEU A 326 22.89 -12.21 2.37
N GLY A 327 22.07 -12.16 3.43
CA GLY A 327 21.28 -13.30 3.92
C GLY A 327 20.18 -13.75 2.95
N LEU A 328 19.56 -12.84 2.19
CA LEU A 328 18.55 -13.17 1.18
C LEU A 328 19.11 -14.09 0.10
N ARG A 329 20.34 -13.86 -0.35
CA ARG A 329 21.03 -14.72 -1.34
C ARG A 329 21.23 -16.15 -0.83
N ALA A 330 21.55 -16.30 0.45
CA ALA A 330 21.71 -17.62 1.07
C ALA A 330 20.37 -18.34 1.24
N ARG A 331 19.32 -17.61 1.61
CA ARG A 331 17.96 -18.16 1.76
C ARG A 331 17.37 -18.65 0.44
N GLU A 332 17.59 -17.94 -0.66
CA GLU A 332 17.12 -18.35 -1.99
C GLU A 332 17.70 -19.72 -2.39
N ARG A 333 19.01 -19.94 -2.19
CA ARG A 333 19.67 -21.23 -2.45
C ARG A 333 19.10 -22.35 -1.58
N TRP A 334 18.73 -22.05 -0.33
CA TRP A 334 18.17 -23.04 0.58
C TRP A 334 16.72 -23.40 0.22
N ALA A 335 15.91 -22.40 -0.13
CA ALA A 335 14.52 -22.59 -0.53
C ALA A 335 14.38 -23.36 -1.87
N GLU A 336 15.32 -23.16 -2.80
CA GLU A 336 15.41 -23.95 -4.03
C GLU A 336 15.63 -25.44 -3.72
N ARG A 337 16.60 -25.76 -2.86
CA ARG A 337 16.88 -27.15 -2.46
C ARG A 337 15.65 -27.82 -1.85
N GLN A 338 14.93 -27.11 -0.98
CA GLN A 338 13.69 -27.63 -0.39
C GLN A 338 12.59 -27.87 -1.42
N THR A 339 12.47 -27.01 -2.43
CA THR A 339 11.44 -27.13 -3.46
C THR A 339 11.74 -28.28 -4.43
N LEU A 340 13.01 -28.47 -4.78
CA LEU A 340 13.48 -29.64 -5.52
C LEU A 340 13.23 -30.94 -4.74
N GLN A 341 13.52 -30.97 -3.43
CA GLN A 341 13.21 -32.13 -2.58
C GLN A 341 11.72 -32.44 -2.53
N ARG A 342 10.86 -31.41 -2.44
CA ARG A 342 9.40 -31.59 -2.50
C ARG A 342 8.96 -32.14 -3.85
N TRP A 343 9.49 -31.62 -4.96
CA TRP A 343 9.23 -32.16 -6.30
C TRP A 343 9.61 -33.65 -6.41
N LEU A 344 10.82 -34.01 -5.99
CA LEU A 344 11.29 -35.40 -5.97
C LEU A 344 10.37 -36.31 -5.12
N SER A 345 9.90 -35.82 -3.96
CA SER A 345 8.97 -36.56 -3.10
C SER A 345 7.58 -36.76 -3.73
N MET A 346 7.15 -35.84 -4.61
CA MET A 346 5.91 -35.97 -5.38
C MET A 346 6.07 -36.94 -6.56
N GLY A 347 7.19 -36.89 -7.28
CA GLY A 347 7.50 -37.84 -8.37
C GLY A 347 7.60 -39.29 -7.88
N TYR A 348 8.03 -39.52 -6.64
CA TYR A 348 8.04 -40.87 -6.05
C TYR A 348 6.62 -41.42 -5.77
N SER A 349 5.62 -40.54 -5.62
CA SER A 349 4.23 -40.92 -5.34
C SER A 349 3.39 -41.24 -6.58
N GLU A 350 3.87 -40.89 -7.79
CA GLU A 350 3.17 -41.17 -9.06
C GLU A 350 3.14 -42.66 -9.42
N ARG A 351 4.06 -43.47 -8.86
CA ARG A 351 4.13 -44.91 -9.15
C ARG A 351 3.08 -45.77 -8.43
N PHE A 352 2.23 -45.20 -7.55
CA PHE A 352 1.25 -45.98 -6.79
C PHE A 352 -0.15 -45.33 -6.78
N PRO A 353 -1.07 -45.75 -7.66
CA PRO A 353 -2.43 -45.24 -7.67
C PRO A 353 -3.23 -45.85 -6.50
N ARG A 354 -3.72 -45.03 -5.56
CA ARG A 354 -4.68 -45.45 -4.52
C ARG A 354 -5.85 -44.47 -4.40
N GLN A 355 -7.07 -45.01 -4.38
CA GLN A 355 -8.34 -44.33 -4.66
C GLN A 355 -8.92 -43.39 -3.56
N ASN A 356 -9.67 -42.42 -4.08
CA ASN A 356 -10.87 -41.72 -3.57
C ASN A 356 -10.81 -40.67 -2.45
N ARG A 357 -9.99 -40.79 -1.39
CA ARG A 357 -9.95 -39.73 -0.33
C ARG A 357 -8.69 -38.86 -0.34
N ARG A 358 -7.63 -39.34 -1.01
CA ARG A 358 -6.34 -38.63 -1.12
C ARG A 358 -6.23 -37.74 -2.36
N TRP A 359 -7.16 -37.81 -3.31
CA TRP A 359 -7.14 -37.00 -4.54
C TRP A 359 -7.29 -35.49 -4.26
N HIS A 360 -8.24 -35.10 -3.40
CA HIS A 360 -8.37 -33.69 -2.99
C HIS A 360 -7.13 -33.19 -2.21
N ARG A 361 -6.52 -34.05 -1.38
CA ARG A 361 -5.26 -33.73 -0.68
C ARG A 361 -4.08 -33.63 -1.66
N ARG A 362 -4.07 -34.43 -2.73
CA ARG A 362 -3.07 -34.41 -3.81
C ARG A 362 -3.19 -33.14 -4.66
N ARG A 363 -4.39 -32.78 -5.13
CA ARG A 363 -4.62 -31.50 -5.83
C ARG A 363 -4.26 -30.29 -4.98
N ARG A 364 -4.51 -30.31 -3.66
CA ARG A 364 -4.05 -29.25 -2.75
C ARG A 364 -2.51 -29.17 -2.67
N ARG A 365 -1.82 -30.32 -2.68
CA ARG A 365 -0.34 -30.37 -2.66
C ARG A 365 0.26 -29.93 -4.00
N GLU A 366 -0.31 -30.35 -5.12
CA GLU A 366 0.08 -29.92 -6.47
C GLU A 366 -0.05 -28.39 -6.60
N ARG A 367 -1.22 -27.83 -6.25
CA ARG A 367 -1.43 -26.37 -6.25
C ARG A 367 -0.49 -25.64 -5.31
N ALA A 368 -0.21 -26.19 -4.12
CA ALA A 368 0.74 -25.59 -3.20
C ALA A 368 2.18 -25.60 -3.75
N TYR A 369 2.55 -26.65 -4.48
CA TYR A 369 3.84 -26.76 -5.16
C TYR A 369 3.97 -25.79 -6.34
N GLU A 370 2.95 -25.73 -7.21
CA GLU A 370 2.91 -24.78 -8.33
C GLU A 370 3.08 -23.34 -7.83
N ARG A 371 2.33 -22.95 -6.79
CA ARG A 371 2.48 -21.65 -6.13
C ARG A 371 3.90 -21.43 -5.61
N GLN A 372 4.46 -22.40 -4.88
CA GLN A 372 5.78 -22.25 -4.30
C GLN A 372 6.87 -22.16 -5.37
N ARG A 373 6.75 -22.90 -6.47
CA ARG A 373 7.65 -22.85 -7.61
C ARG A 373 7.58 -21.48 -8.28
N ALA A 374 6.37 -21.00 -8.58
CA ALA A 374 6.16 -19.68 -9.18
C ALA A 374 6.66 -18.55 -8.26
N ASP A 375 6.42 -18.65 -6.95
CA ASP A 375 6.96 -17.73 -5.95
C ASP A 375 8.50 -17.66 -6.02
N LEU A 376 9.19 -18.81 -6.13
CA LEU A 376 10.65 -18.86 -6.22
C LEU A 376 11.20 -18.34 -7.53
N GLU A 377 10.55 -18.65 -8.64
CA GLU A 377 10.92 -18.16 -9.96
C GLU A 377 10.83 -16.63 -10.00
N GLN A 378 9.76 -16.07 -9.44
CA GLN A 378 9.63 -14.62 -9.34
C GLN A 378 10.66 -13.98 -8.39
N LEU A 379 10.95 -14.60 -7.24
CA LEU A 379 12.00 -14.10 -6.32
C LEU A 379 13.39 -14.09 -6.98
N ARG A 380 13.66 -15.03 -7.90
CA ARG A 380 14.91 -15.07 -8.67
C ARG A 380 14.99 -13.98 -9.73
N LEU A 381 13.90 -13.79 -10.48
CA LEU A 381 13.83 -12.76 -11.52
C LEU A 381 13.93 -11.36 -10.91
N GLU A 382 13.33 -11.16 -9.73
CA GLU A 382 13.32 -9.89 -9.00
C GLU A 382 14.28 -9.92 -7.81
N GLN A 383 15.53 -10.36 -7.99
CA GLN A 383 16.48 -10.42 -6.87
C GLN A 383 16.88 -9.01 -6.39
N ILE A 384 16.86 -8.79 -5.07
CA ILE A 384 17.43 -7.58 -4.45
C ILE A 384 18.95 -7.78 -4.36
N ASP A 385 19.69 -7.19 -5.30
CA ASP A 385 21.16 -7.14 -5.26
C ASP A 385 21.64 -6.02 -4.31
N TRP A 386 22.96 -5.92 -4.08
CA TRP A 386 23.61 -4.89 -3.28
C TRP A 386 23.18 -3.48 -3.68
N ARG A 387 22.96 -3.23 -4.98
CA ARG A 387 22.45 -1.93 -5.48
C ARG A 387 21.05 -1.63 -4.95
N GLY A 388 20.18 -2.64 -4.95
CA GLY A 388 18.85 -2.55 -4.36
C GLY A 388 18.92 -2.39 -2.85
N GLY A 389 19.87 -3.04 -2.19
CA GLY A 389 20.19 -2.85 -0.78
C GLY A 389 20.57 -1.41 -0.43
N VAL A 390 21.46 -0.79 -1.21
CA VAL A 390 21.86 0.62 -1.02
C VAL A 390 20.66 1.56 -1.19
N ILE A 391 19.82 1.33 -2.20
CA ILE A 391 18.58 2.12 -2.41
C ILE A 391 17.63 1.95 -1.22
N LEU A 392 17.43 0.72 -0.76
CA LEU A 392 16.58 0.39 0.39
C LEU A 392 17.10 1.01 1.70
N SER A 393 18.41 1.11 1.88
CA SER A 393 19.02 1.83 3.00
C SER A 393 18.83 3.34 2.89
N TRP A 394 18.95 3.91 1.70
CA TRP A 394 18.86 5.36 1.50
C TRP A 394 17.43 5.90 1.46
N SER A 395 16.46 5.04 1.15
CA SER A 395 15.04 5.40 1.01
C SER A 395 14.28 5.64 2.31
N GLY A 396 14.93 5.52 3.47
CA GLY A 396 14.30 5.67 4.78
C GLY A 396 14.01 7.12 5.17
N MET A 397 13.28 7.87 4.35
CA MET A 397 12.84 9.24 4.67
C MET A 397 11.90 9.22 5.87
N ARG A 398 11.94 10.20 6.79
CA ARG A 398 10.97 10.30 7.89
C ARG A 398 9.88 11.29 7.49
N GLY A 399 8.68 11.05 7.98
CA GLY A 399 7.50 11.76 7.49
C GLY A 399 6.64 12.32 8.61
N VAL A 400 5.40 12.53 8.23
CA VAL A 400 4.31 13.14 8.99
C VAL A 400 4.14 12.56 10.40
N VAL A 401 4.13 11.23 10.48
CA VAL A 401 3.84 10.51 11.73
C VAL A 401 4.87 10.85 12.81
N THR A 402 6.12 11.08 12.41
CA THR A 402 7.19 11.51 13.33
C THR A 402 6.85 12.82 14.03
N LEU A 403 6.34 13.82 13.30
CA LEU A 403 6.04 15.12 13.92
C LEU A 403 4.81 15.03 14.83
N ALA A 404 3.71 14.43 14.34
CA ALA A 404 2.49 14.28 15.12
C ALA A 404 2.74 13.46 16.41
N ALA A 405 3.48 12.35 16.29
CA ALA A 405 3.83 11.54 17.46
C ALA A 405 4.75 12.30 18.44
N ALA A 406 5.67 13.14 17.97
CA ALA A 406 6.50 13.97 18.86
C ALA A 406 5.66 14.93 19.70
N GLN A 407 4.65 15.56 19.10
CA GLN A 407 3.79 16.50 19.79
C GLN A 407 2.86 15.83 20.81
N SER A 408 2.60 14.53 20.68
CA SER A 408 1.86 13.73 21.68
C SER A 408 2.64 13.44 22.97
N LEU A 409 3.92 13.85 23.06
CA LEU A 409 4.69 13.70 24.30
C LEU A 409 4.02 14.48 25.46
N PRO A 410 3.94 13.89 26.67
CA PRO A 410 3.34 14.54 27.84
C PRO A 410 3.98 15.90 28.12
N GLN A 411 3.16 16.87 28.58
CA GLN A 411 3.64 18.22 28.95
C GLN A 411 4.67 18.23 30.08
N SER A 412 4.69 17.19 30.92
CA SER A 412 5.68 17.00 31.98
C SER A 412 7.03 16.46 31.49
N THR A 413 7.17 16.16 30.19
CA THR A 413 8.41 15.61 29.63
C THR A 413 9.49 16.70 29.62
N PRO A 414 10.68 16.46 30.20
CA PRO A 414 11.80 17.38 30.09
C PRO A 414 12.13 17.64 28.62
N TYR A 415 12.51 18.87 28.30
CA TYR A 415 12.90 19.29 26.95
C TYR A 415 11.80 19.14 25.87
N ARG A 416 10.51 19.08 26.23
CA ARG A 416 9.42 18.74 25.26
C ARG A 416 9.52 19.54 23.96
N GLU A 417 9.63 20.86 24.03
CA GLU A 417 9.71 21.73 22.84
C GLU A 417 10.94 21.44 21.99
N GLN A 418 12.10 21.23 22.64
CA GLN A 418 13.35 20.86 22.00
C GLN A 418 13.25 19.46 21.36
N LEU A 419 12.61 18.49 22.02
CA LEU A 419 12.41 17.13 21.49
C LEU A 419 11.51 17.16 20.24
N VAL A 420 10.48 18.00 20.23
CA VAL A 420 9.64 18.23 19.04
C VAL A 420 10.47 18.84 17.90
N LEU A 421 11.31 19.85 18.19
CA LEU A 421 12.20 20.43 17.19
C LEU A 421 13.26 19.43 16.67
N ILE A 422 13.78 18.56 17.54
CA ILE A 422 14.70 17.46 17.16
C ILE A 422 13.99 16.50 16.20
N ALA A 423 12.77 16.05 16.54
CA ALA A 423 11.97 15.17 15.67
C ALA A 423 11.64 15.82 14.33
N PHE A 424 11.27 17.10 14.35
CA PHE A 424 11.04 17.92 13.16
C PHE A 424 12.29 18.00 12.29
N THR A 425 13.46 18.27 12.89
CA THR A 425 14.74 18.32 12.20
C THR A 425 15.03 16.98 11.50
N VAL A 426 14.85 15.85 12.20
CA VAL A 426 15.02 14.52 11.59
C VAL A 426 14.06 14.32 10.42
N ALA A 427 12.79 14.67 10.56
CA ALA A 427 11.78 14.54 9.50
C ALA A 427 12.15 15.39 8.26
N VAL A 428 12.39 16.68 8.43
CA VAL A 428 12.68 17.60 7.33
C VAL A 428 14.01 17.29 6.67
N VAL A 429 15.08 17.07 7.44
CA VAL A 429 16.41 16.80 6.87
C VAL A 429 16.38 15.50 6.07
N THR A 430 15.76 14.45 6.58
CA THR A 430 15.70 13.18 5.84
C THR A 430 14.83 13.28 4.60
N LEU A 431 13.67 13.95 4.68
CA LEU A 431 12.82 14.18 3.51
C LEU A 431 13.52 15.01 2.42
N VAL A 432 14.15 16.13 2.79
CA VAL A 432 14.80 17.03 1.82
C VAL A 432 16.09 16.44 1.28
N VAL A 433 16.98 15.96 2.16
CA VAL A 433 18.29 15.44 1.76
C VAL A 433 18.16 14.07 1.11
N GLN A 434 17.53 13.09 1.76
CA GLN A 434 17.42 11.75 1.17
C GLN A 434 16.44 11.76 -0.01
N GLY A 435 15.31 12.44 0.09
CA GLY A 435 14.35 12.55 -1.01
C GLY A 435 14.88 13.31 -2.22
N GLY A 436 15.64 14.39 -2.01
CA GLY A 436 16.29 15.14 -3.10
C GLY A 436 17.42 14.38 -3.78
N THR A 437 18.17 13.55 -3.03
CA THR A 437 19.32 12.79 -3.54
C THR A 437 18.98 11.38 -4.05
N LEU A 438 17.83 10.80 -3.65
CA LEU A 438 17.39 9.47 -4.08
C LEU A 438 17.28 9.34 -5.61
N PRO A 439 16.71 10.30 -6.37
CA PRO A 439 16.70 10.22 -7.84
C PRO A 439 18.08 10.12 -8.47
N TRP A 440 19.04 10.88 -7.93
CA TRP A 440 20.42 10.86 -8.38
C TRP A 440 21.07 9.50 -8.08
N LEU A 441 20.87 8.96 -6.88
CA LEU A 441 21.41 7.67 -6.47
C LEU A 441 20.87 6.52 -7.33
N ILE A 442 19.57 6.51 -7.63
CA ILE A 442 18.93 5.50 -8.49
C ILE A 442 19.54 5.51 -9.90
N ARG A 443 19.73 6.71 -10.49
CA ARG A 443 20.36 6.87 -11.80
C ARG A 443 21.83 6.43 -11.78
N LEU A 444 22.56 6.77 -10.72
CA LEU A 444 23.97 6.43 -10.56
C LEU A 444 24.18 4.91 -10.50
N LEU A 445 23.35 4.20 -9.73
CA LEU A 445 23.44 2.75 -9.57
C LEU A 445 22.88 1.96 -10.77
N LYS A 446 22.22 2.64 -11.72
CA LYS A 446 21.59 2.04 -12.91
C LYS A 446 20.72 0.84 -12.53
N VAL A 447 19.91 0.98 -11.49
CA VAL A 447 18.97 -0.06 -11.06
C VAL A 447 17.75 0.04 -11.96
N GLN A 448 17.70 -0.78 -13.00
CA GLN A 448 16.53 -0.94 -13.86
C GLN A 448 15.82 -2.23 -13.48
N GLY A 449 14.54 -2.12 -13.13
CA GLY A 449 13.80 -3.22 -12.53
C GLY A 449 12.79 -3.93 -13.41
N ILE A 450 12.59 -3.48 -14.65
CA ILE A 450 11.50 -3.95 -15.49
C ILE A 450 12.03 -4.14 -16.91
N ASP A 451 12.03 -5.39 -17.38
CA ASP A 451 12.13 -5.67 -18.81
C ASP A 451 10.71 -5.54 -19.40
N GLU A 452 10.40 -4.37 -19.95
CA GLU A 452 9.09 -4.12 -20.56
C GLU A 452 8.75 -5.14 -21.65
N SER A 453 9.75 -5.73 -22.31
CA SER A 453 9.50 -6.72 -23.35
C SER A 453 9.01 -8.04 -22.76
N GLU A 454 9.55 -8.43 -21.61
CA GLU A 454 9.13 -9.62 -20.87
C GLU A 454 7.74 -9.44 -20.25
N ASP A 455 7.46 -8.27 -19.67
CA ASP A 455 6.13 -7.94 -19.14
C ASP A 455 5.05 -7.99 -20.25
N ARG A 456 5.34 -7.42 -21.43
CA ARG A 456 4.42 -7.49 -22.58
C ARG A 456 4.19 -8.92 -23.05
N ARG A 457 5.22 -9.77 -23.05
CA ARG A 457 5.09 -11.20 -23.39
C ARG A 457 4.22 -11.94 -22.38
N GLN A 458 4.47 -11.76 -21.08
CA GLN A 458 3.70 -12.40 -20.02
C GLN A 458 2.24 -11.94 -20.03
N LEU A 459 2.01 -10.64 -20.28
CA LEU A 459 0.66 -10.11 -20.47
C LEU A 459 -0.02 -10.76 -21.68
N ALA A 460 0.65 -10.85 -22.84
CA ALA A 460 0.10 -11.49 -24.02
C ALA A 460 -0.27 -12.97 -23.76
N THR A 461 0.60 -13.73 -23.11
CA THR A 461 0.34 -15.13 -22.72
C THR A 461 -0.85 -15.25 -21.78
N LEU A 462 -0.94 -14.38 -20.75
CA LEU A 462 -2.07 -14.37 -19.84
C LEU A 462 -3.37 -14.02 -20.56
N LEU A 463 -3.34 -13.04 -21.47
CA LEU A 463 -4.50 -12.63 -22.23
C LEU A 463 -5.01 -13.75 -23.16
N ASP A 464 -4.10 -14.47 -23.81
CA ASP A 464 -4.44 -15.66 -24.60
C ASP A 464 -5.08 -16.75 -23.72
N GLU A 465 -4.49 -17.02 -22.54
CA GLU A 465 -4.96 -18.00 -21.57
C GLU A 465 -6.38 -17.69 -21.05
N ILE A 466 -6.69 -16.42 -20.77
CA ILE A 466 -8.04 -16.02 -20.32
C ILE A 466 -9.03 -15.98 -21.49
N SER A 467 -8.65 -15.46 -22.66
CA SER A 467 -9.55 -15.36 -23.81
C SER A 467 -9.94 -16.73 -24.36
N TYR A 468 -9.05 -17.72 -24.31
CA TYR A 468 -9.40 -19.12 -24.60
C TYR A 468 -10.53 -19.62 -23.68
N ALA A 469 -10.44 -19.33 -22.37
CA ALA A 469 -11.52 -19.69 -21.44
C ALA A 469 -12.81 -18.91 -21.73
N GLY A 470 -12.71 -17.65 -22.10
CA GLY A 470 -13.84 -16.84 -22.54
C GLY A 470 -14.59 -17.43 -23.74
N ILE A 471 -13.85 -17.85 -24.77
CA ILE A 471 -14.42 -18.42 -26.00
C ILE A 471 -15.04 -19.78 -25.76
N SER A 472 -14.50 -20.59 -24.83
CA SER A 472 -15.06 -21.91 -24.51
C SER A 472 -16.52 -21.86 -24.03
N VAL A 473 -16.96 -20.73 -23.48
CA VAL A 473 -18.37 -20.49 -23.12
C VAL A 473 -19.29 -20.48 -24.35
N LEU A 474 -18.76 -20.10 -25.52
CA LEU A 474 -19.50 -20.05 -26.78
C LEU A 474 -19.62 -21.42 -27.47
N GLU A 475 -19.14 -22.50 -26.84
CA GLU A 475 -19.44 -23.87 -27.26
C GLU A 475 -20.89 -24.27 -26.91
N ASP A 476 -21.44 -23.69 -25.82
CA ASP A 476 -22.84 -23.84 -25.39
C ASP A 476 -23.43 -22.46 -25.02
N PRO A 477 -23.71 -21.61 -26.03
CA PRO A 477 -24.07 -20.21 -25.79
C PRO A 477 -25.48 -20.05 -25.22
N ALA A 478 -26.37 -21.01 -25.49
CA ALA A 478 -27.74 -21.06 -24.95
C ALA A 478 -27.71 -21.21 -23.42
N SER A 479 -26.90 -22.15 -22.92
CA SER A 479 -26.68 -22.35 -21.49
C SER A 479 -26.01 -21.15 -20.82
N ALA A 480 -25.05 -20.52 -21.50
CA ALA A 480 -24.31 -19.37 -20.99
C ALA A 480 -25.19 -18.14 -20.69
N VAL A 481 -26.26 -17.95 -21.45
CA VAL A 481 -27.18 -16.81 -21.31
C VAL A 481 -28.51 -17.19 -20.65
N GLY A 482 -28.80 -18.50 -20.53
CA GLY A 482 -30.02 -19.01 -19.93
C GLY A 482 -31.24 -18.91 -20.86
N ILE A 483 -31.02 -19.09 -22.17
CA ILE A 483 -32.05 -19.05 -23.22
C ILE A 483 -32.16 -20.44 -23.84
N GLU A 484 -33.38 -20.90 -24.14
CA GLU A 484 -33.63 -22.22 -24.77
C GLU A 484 -33.56 -22.17 -26.31
N GLU A 485 -33.62 -20.98 -26.90
CA GLU A 485 -33.59 -20.75 -28.34
C GLU A 485 -32.17 -20.81 -28.94
N GLU A 486 -32.11 -21.24 -30.19
CA GLU A 486 -30.87 -21.32 -30.97
C GLU A 486 -30.38 -19.91 -31.35
N ILE A 487 -29.13 -19.61 -31.02
CA ILE A 487 -28.54 -18.27 -31.21
C ILE A 487 -27.97 -18.16 -32.63
N ASP A 488 -28.23 -17.03 -33.29
CA ASP A 488 -27.73 -16.71 -34.64
C ASP A 488 -26.20 -16.94 -34.77
N PRO A 489 -25.75 -17.81 -35.70
CA PRO A 489 -24.34 -18.07 -35.95
C PRO A 489 -23.51 -16.82 -36.27
N ASP A 490 -24.09 -15.83 -36.97
CA ASP A 490 -23.41 -14.58 -37.29
C ASP A 490 -23.15 -13.74 -36.03
N LEU A 491 -24.07 -13.80 -35.06
CA LEU A 491 -23.90 -13.17 -33.76
C LEU A 491 -22.79 -13.83 -32.95
N LEU A 492 -22.74 -15.17 -32.95
CA LEU A 492 -21.69 -15.93 -32.27
C LEU A 492 -20.31 -15.64 -32.85
N GLU A 493 -20.20 -15.58 -34.18
CA GLU A 493 -18.95 -15.26 -34.86
C GLU A 493 -18.49 -13.83 -34.53
N ARG A 494 -19.42 -12.86 -34.45
CA ARG A 494 -19.10 -11.50 -33.98
C ARG A 494 -18.58 -11.48 -32.55
N VAL A 495 -19.21 -12.21 -31.63
CA VAL A 495 -18.73 -12.28 -30.22
C VAL A 495 -17.35 -12.94 -30.17
N ARG A 496 -17.10 -14.01 -30.93
CA ARG A 496 -15.77 -14.63 -31.07
C ARG A 496 -14.74 -13.64 -31.61
N GLN A 497 -15.05 -12.97 -32.72
CA GLN A 497 -14.17 -11.99 -33.34
C GLN A 497 -13.88 -10.81 -32.41
N SER A 498 -14.88 -10.29 -31.70
CA SER A 498 -14.69 -9.21 -30.71
C SER A 498 -13.80 -9.61 -29.53
N THR A 499 -13.77 -10.91 -29.19
CA THR A 499 -12.89 -11.44 -28.14
C THR A 499 -11.43 -11.42 -28.59
N PHE A 500 -11.15 -11.69 -29.87
CA PHE A 500 -9.81 -11.67 -30.45
C PHE A 500 -9.36 -10.27 -30.94
N LEU A 501 -10.28 -9.48 -31.48
CA LEU A 501 -10.06 -8.16 -32.09
C LEU A 501 -10.61 -7.10 -31.14
N ARG A 502 -9.74 -6.45 -30.38
CA ARG A 502 -10.09 -5.48 -29.32
C ARG A 502 -10.69 -4.13 -29.79
N ALA A 503 -11.37 -4.06 -30.93
CA ALA A 503 -12.18 -2.90 -31.28
C ALA A 503 -13.21 -3.24 -32.35
N GLU A 504 -14.48 -2.90 -32.10
CA GLU A 504 -15.38 -2.49 -33.18
C GLU A 504 -16.54 -1.61 -32.67
N ALA A 505 -16.24 -0.35 -32.40
CA ALA A 505 -17.25 0.69 -32.15
C ALA A 505 -17.93 1.17 -33.46
N ALA A 506 -18.15 0.30 -34.44
CA ALA A 506 -18.58 0.69 -35.80
C ALA A 506 -19.97 0.20 -36.22
N TRP A 507 -20.66 -0.66 -35.46
CA TRP A 507 -21.92 -1.27 -35.91
C TRP A 507 -23.21 -0.58 -35.42
N GLU A 508 -23.15 0.41 -34.53
CA GLU A 508 -24.34 1.16 -34.10
C GLU A 508 -24.82 2.22 -35.11
N ARG A 509 -24.15 2.37 -36.26
CA ARG A 509 -24.55 3.31 -37.32
C ARG A 509 -25.16 2.65 -38.57
N SER A 510 -25.26 1.32 -38.65
CA SER A 510 -25.58 0.64 -39.92
C SER A 510 -26.88 -0.19 -39.94
N ARG A 511 -27.76 -0.15 -38.93
CA ARG A 511 -29.00 -0.97 -38.93
C ARG A 511 -30.29 -0.21 -38.63
N GLU A 512 -30.40 1.03 -39.08
CA GLU A 512 -31.67 1.79 -39.03
C GLU A 512 -32.65 1.43 -40.17
N SER A 513 -32.54 0.27 -40.81
CA SER A 513 -33.45 -0.14 -41.89
C SER A 513 -33.85 -1.61 -41.85
N VAL A 514 -34.62 -2.05 -40.85
CA VAL A 514 -35.51 -3.21 -41.00
C VAL A 514 -36.83 -2.94 -40.27
N SER A 515 -37.93 -3.20 -40.98
CA SER A 515 -39.34 -2.86 -40.72
C SER A 515 -39.89 -3.29 -39.35
N PRO A 516 -40.90 -2.58 -38.79
CA PRO A 516 -41.52 -2.91 -37.51
C PRO A 516 -42.67 -3.89 -37.69
N SER A 517 -42.42 -5.18 -37.50
CA SER A 517 -43.49 -6.16 -37.22
C SER A 517 -42.89 -7.45 -36.67
N GLU A 518 -42.83 -7.58 -35.34
CA GLU A 518 -43.11 -8.80 -34.56
C GLU A 518 -42.71 -8.59 -33.08
N THR A 519 -43.62 -8.95 -32.19
CA THR A 519 -43.71 -8.50 -30.79
C THR A 519 -42.84 -9.29 -29.80
N HIS A 520 -41.83 -10.04 -30.24
CA HIS A 520 -40.93 -10.78 -29.32
C HIS A 520 -39.43 -10.71 -29.65
N ALA A 521 -38.99 -9.79 -30.50
CA ALA A 521 -37.57 -9.62 -30.78
C ALA A 521 -36.86 -8.89 -29.62
N GLU A 522 -36.35 -9.64 -28.65
CA GLU A 522 -35.26 -9.21 -27.81
C GLU A 522 -34.13 -8.70 -28.72
N THR A 523 -33.98 -7.38 -28.82
CA THR A 523 -33.05 -6.70 -29.72
C THR A 523 -31.68 -7.41 -29.78
N PRO A 524 -31.14 -7.76 -30.96
CA PRO A 524 -29.85 -8.44 -31.13
C PRO A 524 -28.69 -7.83 -30.32
N HIS A 525 -28.75 -6.53 -30.04
CA HIS A 525 -27.82 -5.81 -29.17
C HIS A 525 -27.84 -6.27 -27.70
N ARG A 526 -29.01 -6.64 -27.15
CA ARG A 526 -29.14 -7.18 -25.79
C ARG A 526 -28.52 -8.57 -25.69
N LEU A 527 -28.80 -9.44 -26.65
CA LEU A 527 -28.25 -10.80 -26.72
C LEU A 527 -26.72 -10.76 -26.92
N TYR A 528 -26.22 -9.91 -27.82
CA TYR A 528 -24.78 -9.63 -27.97
C TYR A 528 -24.13 -9.25 -26.62
N ARG A 529 -24.73 -8.28 -25.93
CA ARG A 529 -24.23 -7.76 -24.65
C ARG A 529 -24.24 -8.83 -23.56
N GLN A 530 -25.28 -9.65 -23.47
CA GLN A 530 -25.36 -10.75 -22.53
C GLN A 530 -24.29 -11.82 -22.79
N LEU A 531 -24.13 -12.23 -24.06
CA LEU A 531 -23.09 -13.17 -24.47
C LEU A 531 -21.69 -12.63 -24.15
N ARG A 532 -21.41 -11.36 -24.47
CA ARG A 532 -20.11 -10.76 -24.17
C ARG A 532 -19.87 -10.66 -22.66
N LEU A 533 -20.89 -10.35 -21.85
CA LEU A 533 -20.77 -10.37 -20.39
C LEU A 533 -20.47 -11.78 -19.86
N ALA A 534 -21.08 -12.82 -20.43
CA ALA A 534 -20.76 -14.21 -20.07
C ALA A 534 -19.31 -14.58 -20.40
N VAL A 535 -18.82 -14.15 -21.57
CA VAL A 535 -17.40 -14.31 -21.96
C VAL A 535 -16.47 -13.61 -20.97
N VAL A 536 -16.71 -12.34 -20.67
CA VAL A 536 -15.90 -11.56 -19.71
C VAL A 536 -15.91 -12.19 -18.31
N GLN A 537 -17.04 -12.76 -17.89
CA GLN A 537 -17.14 -13.46 -16.61
C GLN A 537 -16.26 -14.72 -16.58
N ALA A 538 -16.22 -15.50 -17.66
CA ALA A 538 -15.33 -16.67 -17.76
C ALA A 538 -13.84 -16.27 -17.83
N GLU A 539 -13.50 -15.20 -18.58
CA GLU A 539 -12.14 -14.64 -18.59
C GLU A 539 -11.71 -14.24 -17.16
N ARG A 540 -12.62 -13.63 -16.40
CA ARG A 540 -12.38 -13.21 -15.02
C ARG A 540 -12.18 -14.38 -14.07
N GLU A 541 -12.99 -15.43 -14.16
CA GLU A 541 -12.79 -16.66 -13.38
C GLU A 541 -11.42 -17.28 -13.67
N ARG A 542 -11.01 -17.26 -14.94
CA ARG A 542 -9.71 -17.77 -15.35
C ARG A 542 -8.54 -16.93 -14.85
N LEU A 543 -8.71 -15.61 -14.81
CA LEU A 543 -7.76 -14.67 -14.21
C LEU A 543 -7.62 -14.89 -12.70
N LEU A 544 -8.74 -15.13 -12.00
CA LEU A 544 -8.74 -15.44 -10.57
C LEU A 544 -8.03 -16.76 -10.26
N ASP A 545 -8.16 -17.78 -11.11
CA ASP A 545 -7.40 -19.03 -10.98
C ASP A 545 -5.90 -18.81 -11.21
N ALA A 546 -5.51 -18.04 -12.24
CA ALA A 546 -4.11 -17.69 -12.49
C ALA A 546 -3.50 -16.94 -11.30
N ARG A 547 -4.25 -16.01 -10.70
CA ARG A 547 -3.89 -15.34 -9.44
C ARG A 547 -3.76 -16.32 -8.29
N ALA A 548 -4.72 -17.24 -8.11
CA ALA A 548 -4.69 -18.22 -7.03
C ALA A 548 -3.51 -19.21 -7.15
N ARG A 549 -3.00 -19.43 -8.35
CA ARG A 549 -1.78 -20.22 -8.62
C ARG A 549 -0.49 -19.40 -8.51
N GLY A 550 -0.58 -18.07 -8.50
CA GLY A 550 0.59 -17.18 -8.50
C GLY A 550 1.43 -17.29 -9.77
N ALA A 551 0.80 -17.69 -10.89
CA ALA A 551 1.47 -18.03 -12.14
C ALA A 551 2.13 -16.84 -12.84
N TYR A 552 1.61 -15.63 -12.59
CA TYR A 552 2.08 -14.39 -13.18
C TYR A 552 2.37 -13.35 -12.08
N PRO A 553 3.26 -12.38 -12.35
CA PRO A 553 3.47 -11.26 -11.44
C PRO A 553 2.17 -10.47 -11.19
N SER A 554 2.04 -9.92 -9.98
CA SER A 554 0.82 -9.20 -9.58
C SER A 554 0.49 -8.02 -10.48
N ARG A 555 1.51 -7.32 -11.02
CA ARG A 555 1.37 -6.20 -11.95
C ARG A 555 0.67 -6.61 -13.24
N ILE A 556 1.05 -7.77 -13.81
CA ILE A 556 0.46 -8.32 -15.04
C ILE A 556 -0.99 -8.73 -14.78
N LEU A 557 -1.25 -9.37 -13.63
CA LEU A 557 -2.60 -9.73 -13.21
C LEU A 557 -3.49 -8.49 -12.98
N ALA A 558 -2.94 -7.42 -12.39
CA ALA A 558 -3.65 -6.18 -12.14
C ALA A 558 -3.94 -5.40 -13.43
N GLU A 559 -3.02 -5.45 -14.40
CA GLU A 559 -3.21 -4.88 -15.73
C GLU A 559 -4.31 -5.61 -16.50
N ALA A 560 -4.25 -6.95 -16.58
CA ALA A 560 -5.31 -7.77 -17.17
C ALA A 560 -6.67 -7.54 -16.50
N GLN A 561 -6.70 -7.45 -15.17
CA GLN A 561 -7.92 -7.13 -14.42
C GLN A 561 -8.48 -5.75 -14.81
N THR A 562 -7.61 -4.75 -14.97
CA THR A 562 -8.02 -3.40 -15.37
C THR A 562 -8.60 -3.39 -16.79
N MET A 563 -8.06 -4.19 -17.71
CA MET A 563 -8.62 -4.35 -19.05
C MET A 563 -10.04 -4.94 -19.02
N LEU A 564 -10.25 -6.01 -18.24
CA LEU A 564 -11.58 -6.62 -18.06
C LEU A 564 -12.56 -5.67 -17.37
N ASP A 565 -12.10 -4.89 -16.38
CA ASP A 565 -12.96 -3.94 -15.66
C ASP A 565 -13.48 -2.83 -16.59
N ILE A 566 -12.63 -2.33 -17.49
CA ILE A 566 -13.02 -1.34 -18.51
C ILE A 566 -14.05 -1.94 -19.48
N GLU A 567 -13.89 -3.21 -19.83
CA GLU A 567 -14.83 -3.88 -20.73
C GLU A 567 -16.18 -4.16 -20.07
N GLU A 568 -16.19 -4.69 -18.84
CA GLU A 568 -17.42 -4.94 -18.06
C GLU A 568 -18.22 -3.63 -17.89
N THR A 569 -17.55 -2.50 -17.64
CA THR A 569 -18.21 -1.20 -17.51
C THR A 569 -18.77 -0.67 -18.83
N ARG A 570 -18.11 -0.90 -19.97
CA ARG A 570 -18.69 -0.58 -21.30
C ARG A 570 -19.94 -1.41 -21.59
N LEU A 571 -19.91 -2.69 -21.20
CA LEU A 571 -21.02 -3.63 -21.39
C LEU A 571 -22.09 -3.52 -20.32
N ARG A 572 -21.87 -2.78 -19.23
CA ARG A 572 -22.90 -2.43 -18.24
C ARG A 572 -23.09 -0.92 -18.21
N PRO A 573 -23.79 -0.31 -19.19
CA PRO A 573 -24.26 1.06 -19.06
C PRO A 573 -24.93 1.23 -17.70
N SER A 574 -24.54 2.32 -17.02
CA SER A 574 -25.14 2.75 -15.76
C SER A 574 -26.65 2.69 -15.91
N ARG A 575 -27.35 2.08 -14.94
CA ARG A 575 -28.80 2.22 -14.83
C ARG A 575 -29.04 3.70 -14.62
N ALA A 576 -29.21 4.45 -15.70
CA ALA A 576 -29.74 5.80 -15.65
C ALA A 576 -31.13 5.68 -15.02
N ASP A 577 -31.26 6.37 -13.88
CA ASP A 577 -32.44 6.74 -13.13
C ASP A 577 -33.79 6.31 -13.74
N HIS A 578 -34.50 5.46 -12.99
CA HIS A 578 -35.96 5.42 -12.98
C HIS A 578 -36.45 5.83 -11.60
#